data_AF-A0A377UV31-F1
#
_entry.id   AF-A0A377UV31-F1
#
_cell.length_a   1.000
_cell.length_b   1.000
_cell.length_c   1.000
_cell.angle_alpha   90.00
_cell.angle_beta   90.00
_cell.angle_gamma   90.00
#
_symmetry.space_group_name_H-M   'P 1'
#
loop_
_entity.id
_entity.type
_entity.pdbx_description
1 polymer ?
#
loop_
_entity_poly.entity_id
_entity_poly.type
_entity_poly.pdbx_seq_one_letter_code
_entity_poly.pdbx_strand_id
1 'polypeptide(L)'
;MFLPGDVGHRAILHRTVMGVIETALSATESGAQVFWVGGIDAYQINELQDLYWFSMAEPDRVKNKKLLDEYEDYFEYQEVAKATKDPEMMRAVKIINSYDEIPERLTTLRRNTVKEEFGADITVSTAHRCKGLEWDFVQLYDDFPDVLDPELDPMARDDEINLLYVASTRAMRILALNSAVEMVIRYITQKTHGREADEDGRRSDRS
;
A
#
# COMPACT_ATOMS: atom_id res chain seq x y z
N MET A 1 -6.91 -3.00 -10.83
CA MET A 1 -7.34 -2.19 -12.02
C MET A 1 -6.79 -0.76 -11.90
N PHE A 2 -6.52 -0.04 -13.00
CA PHE A 2 -6.05 1.35 -12.95
C PHE A 2 -7.18 2.33 -13.27
N LEU A 3 -7.12 3.54 -12.68
CA LEU A 3 -8.01 4.63 -13.07
C LEU A 3 -7.71 5.09 -14.51
N PRO A 4 -8.71 5.56 -15.27
CA PRO A 4 -8.48 6.19 -16.57
C PRO A 4 -7.51 7.37 -16.46
N GLY A 5 -6.69 7.60 -17.48
CA GLY A 5 -5.64 8.64 -17.43
C GLY A 5 -6.15 10.09 -17.38
N ASP A 6 -7.43 10.31 -17.67
CA ASP A 6 -8.08 11.61 -17.79
C ASP A 6 -8.90 12.02 -16.55
N VAL A 7 -8.91 11.22 -15.48
CA VAL A 7 -9.73 11.50 -14.27
C VAL A 7 -9.28 12.70 -13.43
N GLY A 8 -8.21 13.41 -13.81
CA GLY A 8 -7.66 14.52 -13.04
C GLY A 8 -7.05 14.06 -11.71
N HIS A 9 -7.30 14.81 -10.63
CA HIS A 9 -6.82 14.48 -9.28
C HIS A 9 -7.38 13.13 -8.81
N ARG A 10 -6.54 12.33 -8.16
CA ARG A 10 -6.95 11.05 -7.56
C ARG A 10 -6.21 10.79 -6.26
N ALA A 11 -6.86 10.08 -5.35
CA ALA A 11 -6.23 9.54 -4.15
C ALA A 11 -5.78 8.10 -4.37
N ILE A 12 -4.54 7.79 -3.99
CA ILE A 12 -3.98 6.44 -4.01
C ILE A 12 -3.78 5.99 -2.57
N LEU A 13 -4.51 4.94 -2.18
CA LEU A 13 -4.57 4.44 -0.81
C LEU A 13 -3.83 3.11 -0.68
N HIS A 14 -3.00 3.05 0.35
CA HIS A 14 -2.06 1.95 0.61
C HIS A 14 -2.30 1.31 1.96
N ARG A 15 -1.98 0.03 2.09
CA ARG A 15 -1.86 -0.63 3.39
C ARG A 15 -0.58 -0.24 4.13
N THR A 16 0.52 -0.13 3.39
CA THR A 16 1.90 0.02 3.89
C THR A 16 2.39 1.45 3.71
N VAL A 17 3.33 1.91 4.54
CA VAL A 17 3.94 3.24 4.36
C VAL A 17 4.92 3.19 3.17
N MET A 18 5.68 2.12 3.01
CA MET A 18 6.58 1.92 1.88
C MET A 18 5.84 1.90 0.54
N GLY A 19 4.61 1.37 0.48
CA GLY A 19 3.76 1.47 -0.71
C GLY A 19 3.41 2.91 -1.11
N VAL A 20 3.13 3.77 -0.12
CA VAL A 20 2.93 5.21 -0.32
C VAL A 20 4.20 5.85 -0.90
N ILE A 21 5.35 5.53 -0.32
CA ILE A 21 6.65 6.08 -0.76
C ILE A 21 6.98 5.63 -2.17
N GLU A 22 6.82 4.35 -2.50
CA GLU A 22 7.03 3.80 -3.85
C GLU A 22 6.18 4.53 -4.89
N THR A 23 4.90 4.74 -4.59
CA THR A 23 3.98 5.46 -5.49
C THR A 23 4.39 6.92 -5.68
N ALA A 24 4.77 7.60 -4.60
CA ALA A 24 5.22 8.98 -4.67
C ALA A 24 6.55 9.13 -5.42
N LEU A 25 7.50 8.20 -5.25
CA LEU A 25 8.74 8.15 -6.04
C LEU A 25 8.42 8.09 -7.54
N SER A 26 7.62 7.11 -7.96
CA SER A 26 7.23 6.94 -9.36
C SER A 26 6.47 8.16 -9.92
N ALA A 27 5.55 8.73 -9.14
CA ALA A 27 4.78 9.90 -9.57
C ALA A 27 5.65 11.15 -9.74
N THR A 28 6.56 11.40 -8.81
CA THR A 28 7.40 12.60 -8.82
C THR A 28 8.50 12.56 -9.89
N GLU A 29 8.94 11.36 -10.31
CA GLU A 29 9.77 11.17 -11.51
C GLU A 29 9.08 11.63 -12.79
N SER A 30 7.76 11.50 -12.84
CA SER A 30 6.93 12.01 -13.95
C SER A 30 6.58 13.49 -13.81
N GLY A 31 7.15 14.18 -12.80
CA GLY A 31 6.91 15.61 -12.53
C GLY A 31 5.63 15.91 -11.75
N ALA A 32 4.88 14.90 -11.32
CA ALA A 32 3.62 15.10 -10.61
C ALA A 32 3.82 15.79 -9.26
N GLN A 33 2.85 16.63 -8.89
CA GLN A 33 2.70 17.23 -7.57
C GLN A 33 1.94 16.27 -6.64
N VAL A 34 2.53 15.97 -5.48
CA VAL A 34 2.00 14.98 -4.54
C VAL A 34 1.57 15.64 -3.25
N PHE A 35 0.32 15.43 -2.85
CA PHE A 35 -0.16 15.75 -1.51
C PHE A 35 -0.12 14.52 -0.61
N TRP A 36 0.37 14.69 0.62
CA TRP A 36 0.48 13.62 1.61
C TRP A 36 -0.51 13.86 2.73
N VAL A 37 -1.46 12.95 2.91
CA VAL A 37 -2.42 13.06 4.01
C VAL A 37 -1.67 13.00 5.34
N GLY A 38 -1.78 14.04 6.15
CA GLY A 38 -1.06 14.18 7.42
C GLY A 38 0.38 14.69 7.30
N GLY A 39 0.80 15.09 6.10
CA GLY A 39 2.14 15.61 5.83
C GLY A 39 3.18 14.52 5.59
N ILE A 40 4.16 14.83 4.75
CA ILE A 40 5.22 13.90 4.32
C ILE A 40 6.04 13.32 5.49
N ASP A 41 6.26 14.10 6.54
CA ASP A 41 7.08 13.67 7.67
C ASP A 41 6.43 12.54 8.49
N ALA A 42 5.10 12.37 8.39
CA ALA A 42 4.36 11.29 9.04
C ALA A 42 4.61 9.89 8.43
N TYR A 43 5.33 9.82 7.31
CA TYR A 43 5.64 8.60 6.56
C TYR A 43 7.10 8.16 6.74
N GLN A 44 7.86 8.81 7.63
CA GLN A 44 9.21 8.37 8.03
C GLN A 44 10.16 8.05 6.86
N ILE A 45 10.09 8.83 5.77
CA ILE A 45 10.88 8.63 4.54
C ILE A 45 12.39 8.47 4.78
N ASN A 46 12.90 9.06 5.86
CA ASN A 46 14.30 8.94 6.24
C ASN A 46 14.71 7.49 6.58
N GLU A 47 13.78 6.64 7.02
CA GLU A 47 14.05 5.22 7.27
C GLU A 47 14.41 4.48 5.97
N LEU A 48 13.75 4.79 4.85
CA LEU A 48 14.12 4.26 3.54
C LEU A 48 15.52 4.73 3.12
N GLN A 49 15.85 6.00 3.38
CA GLN A 49 17.17 6.54 3.08
C GLN A 49 18.27 5.86 3.91
N ASP A 50 18.01 5.64 5.20
CA ASP A 50 18.93 4.93 6.09
C ASP A 50 19.12 3.47 5.64
N LEU A 51 18.03 2.79 5.25
CA LEU A 51 18.11 1.43 4.69
C LEU A 51 18.92 1.40 3.38
N TYR A 52 18.80 2.41 2.53
CA TYR A 52 19.62 2.53 1.32
C TYR A 52 21.10 2.62 1.65
N TRP A 53 21.51 3.49 2.59
CA TRP A 53 22.91 3.59 3.00
C TRP A 53 23.43 2.30 3.64
N PHE A 54 22.58 1.62 4.40
CA PHE A 54 22.91 0.31 4.96
C PHE A 54 23.14 -0.74 3.87
N SER A 55 22.29 -0.76 2.83
CA SER A 55 22.45 -1.65 1.67
C SER A 55 23.71 -1.38 0.85
N MET A 56 24.21 -0.15 0.86
CA MET A 56 25.46 0.26 0.21
C MET A 56 26.71 0.03 1.07
N ALA A 57 26.57 -0.60 2.25
CA ALA A 57 27.64 -0.75 3.23
C ALA A 57 28.30 0.59 3.63
N GLU A 58 27.49 1.66 3.73
CA GLU A 58 27.90 2.99 4.20
C GLU A 58 27.29 3.33 5.59
N PRO A 59 27.63 2.60 6.68
CA PRO A 59 27.00 2.74 7.99
C PRO A 59 27.19 4.11 8.65
N ASP A 60 28.23 4.85 8.26
CA ASP A 60 28.49 6.22 8.74
C ASP A 60 27.39 7.20 8.30
N ARG A 61 26.69 6.91 7.20
CA ARG A 61 25.58 7.74 6.69
C ARG A 61 24.23 7.36 7.28
N VAL A 62 24.12 6.19 7.89
CA VAL A 62 22.91 5.70 8.56
C VAL A 62 22.68 6.48 9.85
N LYS A 63 21.57 7.23 9.91
CA LYS A 63 21.19 8.04 11.07
C LYS A 63 20.48 7.21 12.13
N ASN A 64 19.56 6.34 11.73
CA ASN A 64 18.86 5.44 12.62
C ASN A 64 19.78 4.31 13.11
N LYS A 65 20.41 4.51 14.27
CA LYS A 65 21.32 3.52 14.86
C LYS A 65 20.66 2.19 15.23
N LYS A 66 19.34 2.19 15.46
CA LYS A 66 18.57 0.96 15.70
C LYS A 66 18.70 -0.04 14.55
N LEU A 67 18.77 0.44 13.30
CA LEU A 67 18.98 -0.43 12.14
C LEU A 67 20.34 -1.15 12.19
N LEU A 68 21.39 -0.46 12.66
CA LEU A 68 22.73 -1.04 12.79
C LEU A 68 22.86 -1.96 14.01
N ASP A 69 22.03 -1.75 15.03
CA ASP A 69 22.01 -2.58 16.25
C ASP A 69 21.19 -3.86 16.06
N GLU A 70 20.14 -3.82 15.23
CA GLU A 70 19.22 -4.95 15.00
C GLU A 70 19.69 -5.91 13.91
N TYR A 71 20.52 -5.45 12.97
CA TYR A 71 20.97 -6.25 11.83
C TYR A 71 22.49 -6.07 11.61
N GLU A 72 23.20 -7.18 11.42
CA GLU A 72 24.63 -7.22 11.11
C GLU A 72 24.91 -6.56 9.77
N ASP A 73 24.10 -6.87 8.76
CA ASP A 73 24.20 -6.29 7.42
C ASP A 73 22.84 -6.31 6.69
N TYR A 74 22.83 -5.76 5.47
CA TYR A 74 21.62 -5.73 4.65
C TYR A 74 21.17 -7.13 4.21
N PHE A 75 22.07 -8.12 4.14
CA PHE A 75 21.68 -9.49 3.82
C PHE A 75 20.86 -10.09 4.96
N GLU A 76 21.25 -9.91 6.22
CA GLU A 76 20.43 -10.31 7.37
C GLU A 76 19.06 -9.63 7.34
N TYR A 77 19.00 -8.31 7.07
CA TYR A 77 17.73 -7.60 6.93
C TYR A 77 16.81 -8.24 5.87
N GLN A 78 17.36 -8.64 4.72
CA GLN A 78 16.61 -9.33 3.66
C GLN A 78 16.13 -10.71 4.10
N GLU A 79 16.93 -11.48 4.82
CA GLU A 79 16.54 -12.80 5.33
C GLU A 79 15.44 -12.68 6.38
N VAL A 80 15.52 -11.69 7.27
CA VAL A 80 14.45 -11.39 8.23
C VAL A 80 13.16 -11.00 7.50
N ALA A 81 13.22 -10.12 6.50
CA ALA A 81 12.04 -9.72 5.72
C ALA A 81 11.33 -10.94 5.08
N LYS A 82 12.11 -11.90 4.54
CA LYS A 82 11.57 -13.14 3.97
C LYS A 82 11.00 -14.07 5.03
N ALA A 83 11.68 -14.23 6.15
CA ALA A 83 11.30 -15.14 7.22
C ALA A 83 10.00 -14.70 7.92
N THR A 84 9.85 -13.39 8.17
CA THR A 84 8.66 -12.82 8.81
C THR A 84 7.52 -12.59 7.83
N LYS A 85 7.80 -12.52 6.52
CA LYS A 85 6.86 -12.08 5.48
C LYS A 85 6.28 -10.69 5.78
N ASP A 86 7.03 -9.83 6.47
CA ASP A 86 6.59 -8.48 6.82
C ASP A 86 6.38 -7.64 5.54
N PRO A 87 5.16 -7.16 5.26
CA PRO A 87 4.87 -6.43 4.02
C PRO A 87 5.64 -5.11 3.88
N GLU A 88 5.94 -4.45 5.00
CA GLU A 88 6.66 -3.18 5.04
C GLU A 88 8.14 -3.42 4.68
N MET A 89 8.79 -4.40 5.33
CA MET A 89 10.19 -4.77 5.05
C MET A 89 10.36 -5.30 3.62
N MET A 90 9.48 -6.19 3.18
CA MET A 90 9.53 -6.77 1.83
C MET A 90 9.42 -5.68 0.75
N ARG A 91 8.61 -4.64 1.00
CA ARG A 91 8.52 -3.48 0.09
C ARG A 91 9.74 -2.59 0.17
N ALA A 92 10.28 -2.34 1.36
CA ALA A 92 11.51 -1.58 1.51
C ALA A 92 12.63 -2.23 0.68
N VAL A 93 12.83 -3.55 0.83
CA VAL A 93 13.79 -4.34 0.02
C VAL A 93 13.50 -4.20 -1.48
N LYS A 94 12.23 -4.30 -1.89
CA LYS A 94 11.84 -4.13 -3.30
C LYS A 94 12.23 -2.73 -3.82
N ILE A 95 11.98 -1.68 -3.05
CA ILE A 95 12.33 -0.30 -3.44
C ILE A 95 13.85 -0.16 -3.55
N ILE A 96 14.62 -0.62 -2.57
CA ILE A 96 16.09 -0.60 -2.60
C ILE A 96 16.63 -1.31 -3.86
N ASN A 97 16.02 -2.43 -4.25
CA ASN A 97 16.45 -3.19 -5.43
C ASN A 97 15.97 -2.60 -6.77
N SER A 98 14.97 -1.73 -6.76
CA SER A 98 14.33 -1.21 -7.99
C SER A 98 14.74 0.22 -8.33
N TYR A 99 15.25 0.96 -7.35
CA TYR A 99 15.60 2.38 -7.50
C TYR A 99 17.05 2.59 -7.09
N ASP A 100 17.86 3.08 -8.03
CA ASP A 100 19.17 3.65 -7.76
C ASP A 100 19.03 5.12 -7.29
N GLU A 101 20.08 5.69 -6.69
CA GLU A 101 20.12 7.13 -6.34
C GLU A 101 18.93 7.57 -5.47
N ILE A 102 18.54 6.71 -4.53
CA ILE A 102 17.39 6.96 -3.63
C ILE A 102 17.48 8.33 -2.94
N PRO A 103 18.62 8.80 -2.40
CA PRO A 103 18.72 10.13 -1.78
C PRO A 103 18.34 11.29 -2.72
N GLU A 104 18.76 11.24 -3.98
CA GLU A 104 18.44 12.22 -5.01
C GLU A 104 16.95 12.17 -5.38
N ARG A 105 16.38 10.96 -5.49
CA ARG A 105 14.95 10.77 -5.74
C ARG A 105 14.11 11.25 -4.57
N LEU A 106 14.51 10.98 -3.33
CA LEU A 106 13.85 11.50 -2.13
C LEU A 106 13.90 13.02 -2.05
N THR A 107 14.98 13.63 -2.53
CA THR A 107 15.08 15.10 -2.65
C THR A 107 14.07 15.63 -3.67
N THR A 108 13.95 14.97 -4.83
CA THR A 108 12.94 15.32 -5.85
C THR A 108 11.52 15.13 -5.33
N LEU A 109 11.25 14.03 -4.63
CA LEU A 109 9.97 13.73 -3.99
C LEU A 109 9.57 14.84 -2.99
N ARG A 110 10.52 15.30 -2.16
CA ARG A 110 10.28 16.42 -1.23
C ARG A 110 9.99 17.73 -1.97
N ARG A 111 10.69 18.01 -3.07
CA ARG A 111 10.47 19.22 -3.89
C ARG A 111 9.09 19.22 -4.56
N ASN A 112 8.60 18.06 -4.95
CA ASN A 112 7.30 17.89 -5.60
C ASN A 112 6.15 17.65 -4.62
N THR A 113 6.42 17.71 -3.31
CA THR A 113 5.38 17.66 -2.28
C THR A 113 4.71 19.02 -2.13
N VAL A 114 3.37 19.05 -2.25
CA VAL A 114 2.57 20.27 -2.04
C VAL A 114 1.95 20.29 -0.65
N LYS A 115 1.70 21.51 -0.13
CA LYS A 115 1.09 21.72 1.19
C LYS A 115 -0.45 21.69 1.16
N GLU A 116 -1.03 22.11 0.05
CA GLU A 116 -2.47 22.19 -0.14
C GLU A 116 -2.88 21.16 -1.19
N GLU A 117 -3.90 20.36 -0.88
CA GLU A 117 -4.36 19.27 -1.75
C GLU A 117 -4.87 19.76 -3.11
N PHE A 118 -5.45 20.97 -3.15
CA PHE A 118 -5.98 21.57 -4.38
C PHE A 118 -4.93 21.72 -5.51
N GLY A 119 -3.65 21.83 -5.16
CA GLY A 119 -2.55 21.95 -6.12
C GLY A 119 -1.89 20.62 -6.50
N ALA A 120 -2.42 19.49 -6.06
CA ALA A 120 -1.82 18.19 -6.29
C ALA A 120 -2.39 17.50 -7.54
N ASP A 121 -1.54 16.74 -8.23
CA ASP A 121 -1.98 15.78 -9.24
C ASP A 121 -2.48 14.49 -8.59
N ILE A 122 -1.84 14.09 -7.49
CA ILE A 122 -2.26 12.93 -6.70
C ILE A 122 -2.21 13.21 -5.19
N THR A 123 -3.13 12.59 -4.48
CA THR A 123 -3.05 12.45 -3.02
C THR A 123 -2.62 11.04 -2.66
N VAL A 124 -1.67 10.90 -1.74
CA VAL A 124 -1.23 9.60 -1.25
C VAL A 124 -1.50 9.48 0.24
N SER A 125 -1.94 8.30 0.67
CA SER A 125 -2.24 8.02 2.07
C SER A 125 -2.16 6.53 2.39
N THR A 126 -1.94 6.21 3.67
CA THR A 126 -2.30 4.87 4.15
C THR A 126 -3.81 4.80 4.43
N ALA A 127 -4.38 3.60 4.32
CA ALA A 127 -5.78 3.34 4.64
C ALA A 127 -6.13 3.74 6.08
N HIS A 128 -5.17 3.66 7.00
CA HIS A 128 -5.34 4.12 8.37
C HIS A 128 -5.46 5.64 8.49
N ARG A 129 -4.73 6.39 7.66
CA ARG A 129 -4.70 7.86 7.70
C ARG A 129 -5.82 8.53 6.91
N CYS A 130 -6.46 7.80 6.00
CA CYS A 130 -7.53 8.34 5.15
C CYS A 130 -8.91 8.44 5.81
N LYS A 131 -9.06 7.97 7.06
CA LYS A 131 -10.36 7.91 7.75
C LYS A 131 -10.99 9.31 7.85
N GLY A 132 -12.24 9.42 7.38
CA GLY A 132 -13.01 10.66 7.40
C GLY A 132 -12.73 11.60 6.22
N LEU A 133 -11.83 11.22 5.31
CA LEU A 133 -11.59 11.91 4.05
C LEU A 133 -12.32 11.19 2.91
N GLU A 134 -12.62 11.91 1.83
CA GLU A 134 -13.30 11.37 0.65
C GLU A 134 -12.78 12.06 -0.60
N TRP A 135 -12.76 11.31 -1.72
CA TRP A 135 -12.30 11.81 -3.02
C TRP A 135 -13.20 11.29 -4.13
N ASP A 136 -13.33 12.07 -5.20
CA ASP A 136 -14.07 11.66 -6.41
C ASP A 136 -13.51 10.34 -6.97
N PHE A 137 -12.19 10.23 -7.05
CA PHE A 137 -11.48 9.10 -7.64
C PHE A 137 -10.48 8.52 -6.66
N VAL A 138 -10.64 7.24 -6.32
CA VAL A 138 -9.74 6.51 -5.44
C VAL A 138 -9.19 5.28 -6.15
N GLN A 139 -7.90 5.06 -6.00
CA GLN A 139 -7.23 3.81 -6.37
C GLN A 139 -6.71 3.13 -5.12
N LEU A 140 -7.11 1.88 -4.91
CA LEU A 140 -6.46 1.02 -3.92
C LEU A 140 -5.23 0.40 -4.55
N TYR A 141 -4.11 0.44 -3.84
CA TYR A 141 -2.89 -0.20 -4.30
C TYR A 141 -2.84 -1.69 -3.92
N ASP A 142 -2.04 -2.45 -4.66
CA ASP A 142 -1.82 -3.88 -4.42
C ASP A 142 -0.77 -4.09 -3.32
N ASP A 143 -1.10 -3.68 -2.10
CA ASP A 143 -0.28 -3.88 -0.90
C ASP A 143 -1.00 -4.35 0.36
N PHE A 144 -2.28 -4.68 0.23
CA PHE A 144 -3.04 -5.34 1.28
C PHE A 144 -2.73 -6.84 1.30
N PRO A 145 -2.80 -7.48 2.47
CA PRO A 145 -2.64 -8.92 2.58
C PRO A 145 -3.80 -9.67 1.89
N ASP A 146 -3.56 -10.95 1.58
CA ASP A 146 -4.64 -11.83 1.16
C ASP A 146 -5.54 -12.15 2.36
N VAL A 147 -6.68 -11.46 2.45
CA VAL A 147 -7.67 -11.65 3.52
C VAL A 147 -8.37 -13.02 3.45
N LEU A 148 -8.21 -13.76 2.35
CA LEU A 148 -8.74 -15.11 2.20
C LEU A 148 -7.73 -16.20 2.55
N ASP A 149 -6.50 -15.84 2.91
CA ASP A 149 -5.49 -16.79 3.36
C ASP A 149 -6.01 -17.57 4.59
N PRO A 150 -6.11 -18.92 4.54
CA PRO A 150 -6.57 -19.72 5.66
C PRO A 150 -5.62 -19.67 6.87
N GLU A 151 -4.34 -19.33 6.68
CA GLU A 151 -3.35 -19.19 7.76
C GLU A 151 -3.45 -17.83 8.46
N LEU A 152 -4.16 -16.85 7.89
CA LEU A 152 -4.37 -15.55 8.52
C LEU A 152 -5.24 -15.70 9.77
N ASP A 153 -4.74 -15.16 10.88
CA ASP A 153 -5.46 -15.12 12.15
C ASP A 153 -6.86 -14.49 11.96
N PRO A 154 -7.93 -15.05 12.53
CA PRO A 154 -9.29 -14.54 12.34
C PRO A 154 -9.48 -13.07 12.75
N MET A 155 -8.87 -12.62 13.85
CA MET A 155 -9.00 -11.23 14.28
C MET A 155 -8.23 -10.31 13.33
N ALA A 156 -7.02 -10.70 12.94
CA ALA A 156 -6.25 -9.95 11.94
C ALA A 156 -6.99 -9.86 10.60
N ARG A 157 -7.66 -10.95 10.18
CA ARG A 157 -8.49 -10.96 8.97
C ARG A 157 -9.62 -9.94 9.06
N ASP A 158 -10.34 -9.91 10.17
CA ASP A 158 -11.45 -8.96 10.37
C ASP A 158 -10.94 -7.50 10.34
N ASP A 159 -9.79 -7.24 10.96
CA ASP A 159 -9.16 -5.91 10.93
C ASP A 159 -8.76 -5.48 9.51
N GLU A 160 -8.18 -6.38 8.71
CA GLU A 160 -7.79 -6.09 7.33
C GLU A 160 -9.02 -5.90 6.41
N ILE A 161 -10.09 -6.68 6.60
CA ILE A 161 -11.36 -6.48 5.89
C ILE A 161 -11.96 -5.12 6.24
N ASN A 162 -11.98 -4.74 7.53
CA ASN A 162 -12.46 -3.44 7.97
C ASN A 162 -11.63 -2.30 7.37
N LEU A 163 -10.32 -2.47 7.29
CA LEU A 163 -9.43 -1.48 6.69
C LEU A 163 -9.65 -1.34 5.18
N LEU A 164 -9.81 -2.46 4.45
CA LEU A 164 -10.20 -2.46 3.04
C LEU A 164 -11.55 -1.77 2.82
N TYR A 165 -12.52 -2.01 3.69
CA TYR A 165 -13.83 -1.34 3.66
C TYR A 165 -13.68 0.18 3.86
N VAL A 166 -12.89 0.61 4.85
CA VAL A 166 -12.61 2.03 5.09
C VAL A 166 -11.98 2.66 3.86
N ALA A 167 -10.94 2.05 3.29
CA ALA A 167 -10.26 2.56 2.10
C ALA A 167 -11.18 2.61 0.87
N SER A 168 -11.96 1.56 0.63
CA SER A 168 -12.90 1.46 -0.49
C SER A 168 -13.98 2.54 -0.44
N THR A 169 -14.49 2.83 0.76
CA THR A 169 -15.55 3.83 0.98
C THR A 169 -15.05 5.27 0.97
N ARG A 170 -13.76 5.52 0.72
CA ARG A 170 -13.27 6.89 0.49
C ARG A 170 -13.62 7.39 -0.91
N ALA A 171 -13.99 6.50 -1.83
CA ALA A 171 -14.36 6.86 -3.20
C ALA A 171 -15.79 7.39 -3.28
N MET A 172 -15.97 8.59 -3.82
CA MET A 172 -17.29 9.19 -4.04
C MET A 172 -17.88 8.84 -5.40
N ARG A 173 -17.03 8.62 -6.43
CA ARG A 173 -17.50 8.38 -7.81
C ARG A 173 -16.93 7.10 -8.41
N ILE A 174 -15.60 6.95 -8.46
CA ILE A 174 -14.95 5.75 -9.03
C ILE A 174 -13.92 5.21 -8.05
N LEU A 175 -14.03 3.91 -7.79
CA LEU A 175 -13.05 3.12 -7.07
C LEU A 175 -12.33 2.18 -8.05
N ALA A 176 -11.02 2.37 -8.22
CA ALA A 176 -10.18 1.36 -8.86
C ALA A 176 -9.77 0.31 -7.82
N LEU A 177 -10.28 -0.91 -8.02
CA LEU A 177 -10.06 -2.04 -7.12
C LEU A 177 -8.62 -2.56 -7.21
N ASN A 178 -8.12 -3.00 -6.06
CA ASN A 178 -6.94 -3.84 -5.96
C ASN A 178 -7.34 -5.33 -5.96
N SER A 179 -6.33 -6.20 -6.07
CA SER A 179 -6.48 -7.65 -6.05
C SER A 179 -7.21 -8.15 -4.80
N ALA A 180 -6.95 -7.59 -3.62
CA ALA A 180 -7.59 -8.00 -2.37
C ALA A 180 -9.13 -7.85 -2.42
N VAL A 181 -9.64 -6.69 -2.85
CA VAL A 181 -11.10 -6.49 -2.99
C VAL A 181 -11.66 -7.36 -4.11
N GLU A 182 -10.95 -7.50 -5.24
CA GLU A 182 -11.39 -8.38 -6.33
C GLU A 182 -11.53 -9.84 -5.87
N MET A 183 -10.60 -10.34 -5.04
CA MET A 183 -10.65 -11.69 -4.47
C MET A 183 -11.88 -11.87 -3.57
N VAL A 184 -12.16 -10.90 -2.69
CA VAL A 184 -13.34 -10.93 -1.81
C VAL A 184 -14.63 -10.97 -2.64
N ILE A 185 -14.75 -10.13 -3.67
CA ILE A 185 -15.93 -10.11 -4.54
C ILE A 185 -16.11 -11.46 -5.24
N ARG A 186 -15.04 -12.03 -5.80
CA ARG A 186 -15.08 -13.35 -6.47
C ARG A 186 -15.51 -14.45 -5.51
N TYR A 187 -14.94 -14.47 -4.30
CA TYR A 187 -15.26 -15.45 -3.27
C TYR A 187 -16.74 -15.40 -2.86
N ILE A 188 -17.27 -14.21 -2.60
CA ILE A 188 -18.68 -14.02 -2.24
C ILE A 188 -19.57 -14.47 -3.41
N THR A 189 -19.24 -14.08 -4.64
CA THR A 189 -20.01 -14.45 -5.84
C THR A 189 -20.09 -15.96 -6.00
N GLN A 190 -19.00 -16.69 -5.85
CA GLN A 190 -18.98 -18.16 -5.94
C GLN A 190 -19.79 -18.83 -4.84
N LYS A 191 -19.70 -18.34 -3.59
CA LYS A 191 -20.49 -18.87 -2.46
C LYS A 191 -21.99 -18.70 -2.65
N THR A 192 -22.42 -17.57 -3.21
CA THR A 192 -23.85 -17.31 -3.45
C THR A 192 -24.40 -18.28 -4.51
N HIS A 193 -23.71 -18.46 -5.63
CA HIS A 193 -24.13 -19.39 -6.68
C HIS A 193 -24.11 -20.86 -6.22
N GLY A 194 -23.15 -21.26 -5.37
CA GLY A 194 -23.10 -22.60 -4.80
C GLY A 194 -24.27 -22.90 -3.84
N ARG A 195 -24.72 -21.91 -3.06
CA ARG A 195 -25.88 -22.07 -2.17
C ARG A 195 -27.19 -22.21 -2.94
N GLU A 196 -27.38 -21.44 -4.01
CA GLU A 196 -28.58 -21.54 -4.85
C GLU A 196 -28.68 -22.92 -5.52
N ALA A 197 -27.57 -23.48 -6.00
CA ALA A 197 -27.54 -24.82 -6.58
C ALA A 197 -27.85 -25.94 -5.56
N ASP A 198 -27.35 -25.82 -4.32
CA ASP A 198 -27.64 -26.77 -3.24
C ASP A 198 -29.10 -26.70 -2.76
N GLU A 199 -29.71 -25.51 -2.78
CA GLU A 199 -31.12 -25.31 -2.41
C GLU A 199 -32.09 -25.85 -3.48
N ASP A 200 -31.79 -25.67 -4.76
CA ASP A 200 -32.58 -26.23 -5.87
C ASP A 200 -32.45 -27.77 -5.96
N GLY A 201 -31.26 -28.32 -5.70
CA GLY A 201 -31.05 -29.76 -5.58
C GLY A 201 -31.90 -30.38 -4.46
N ARG A 202 -31.97 -29.75 -3.29
CA ARG A 202 -32.79 -30.24 -2.16
C ARG A 202 -34.30 -30.10 -2.36
N ARG A 203 -34.76 -29.20 -3.24
CA ARG A 203 -36.18 -29.04 -3.58
C ARG A 203 -36.63 -30.07 -4.62
N SER A 204 -35.77 -30.41 -5.58
CA SER A 204 -36.06 -31.43 -6.58
C SER A 204 -36.10 -32.85 -6.00
N ASP A 205 -35.23 -33.18 -5.02
CA ASP A 205 -35.24 -34.49 -4.33
C ASP A 205 -36.45 -34.70 -3.37
N ARG A 206 -37.24 -33.66 -3.10
CA ARG A 206 -38.43 -33.74 -2.22
C ARG A 206 -39.75 -33.78 -2.99
N SER A 207 -39.71 -33.78 -4.33
CA SER A 207 -40.89 -33.76 -5.21
C SER A 207 -41.19 -35.12 -5.81
#